data_AF-A0A1B8GFT3-F1
#
_entry.id   AF-A0A1B8GFT3-F1
#
_cell.length_a   1.000
_cell.length_b   1.000
_cell.length_c   1.000
_cell.angle_alpha   90.00
_cell.angle_beta   90.00
_cell.angle_gamma   90.00
#
_symmetry.space_group_name_H-M   'P 1'
#
loop_
_entity.id
_entity.type
_entity.pdbx_description
1 polymer ?
#
loop_
_entity_poly.entity_id
_entity_poly.type
_entity_poly.pdbx_seq_one_letter_code
_entity_poly.pdbx_strand_id
1 'polypeptide(L)'
;MLSHLFTVSILALSVVVSATAVPAVDETADAIVKRACQPACCDLLVQSHDGTLDGVQCERGGIDCPFSGQLTACCESFTLSTNAHKCTL
;
A
#
# COMPACT_ATOMS: atom_id res chain seq x y z
N MET A 1 40.94 -45.23 20.74
CA MET A 1 41.58 -43.92 20.51
C MET A 1 40.51 -42.99 19.96
N LEU A 2 40.44 -41.80 20.56
CA LEU A 2 39.35 -40.83 20.54
C LEU A 2 38.96 -40.37 19.12
N SER A 3 37.67 -40.43 18.83
CA SER A 3 37.03 -39.96 17.61
C SER A 3 37.20 -38.44 17.43
N HIS A 4 37.54 -38.03 16.20
CA HIS A 4 37.65 -36.63 15.80
C HIS A 4 36.31 -35.89 16.01
N LEU A 5 36.33 -34.81 16.79
CA LEU A 5 35.23 -33.85 16.88
C LEU A 5 35.15 -33.04 15.58
N PHE A 6 34.11 -33.28 14.79
CA PHE A 6 33.62 -32.31 13.80
C PHE A 6 32.25 -31.81 14.28
N THR A 7 32.23 -30.70 14.99
CA THR A 7 31.00 -29.93 15.26
C THR A 7 31.04 -28.67 14.43
N VAL A 8 30.66 -28.80 13.15
CA VAL A 8 30.34 -27.66 12.31
C VAL A 8 28.89 -27.29 12.60
N SER A 9 28.68 -26.20 13.34
CA SER A 9 27.35 -25.61 13.54
C SER A 9 26.86 -25.07 12.20
N ILE A 10 25.99 -25.81 11.53
CA ILE A 10 25.24 -25.32 10.37
C ILE A 10 24.02 -24.58 10.93
N LEU A 11 24.11 -23.25 10.98
CA LEU A 11 22.95 -22.37 11.16
C LEU A 11 22.05 -22.49 9.93
N ALA A 12 21.17 -23.49 9.93
CA ALA A 12 20.08 -23.59 8.97
C ALA A 12 18.92 -22.69 9.45
N LEU A 13 19.09 -21.37 9.34
CA LEU A 13 17.92 -20.48 9.34
C LEU A 13 17.36 -20.46 7.93
N SER A 14 16.27 -21.21 7.77
CA SER A 14 15.49 -21.33 6.55
C SER A 14 15.12 -19.95 6.02
N VAL A 15 15.64 -19.65 4.84
CA VAL A 15 15.37 -18.43 4.09
C VAL A 15 13.91 -18.46 3.64
N VAL A 16 13.06 -17.61 4.22
CA VAL A 16 11.78 -17.28 3.60
C VAL A 16 12.01 -16.06 2.71
N VAL A 17 12.63 -16.29 1.55
CA VAL A 17 12.63 -15.33 0.45
C VAL A 17 11.20 -15.28 -0.07
N SER A 18 10.43 -14.32 0.43
CA SER A 18 9.23 -13.88 -0.28
C SER A 18 9.71 -13.11 -1.50
N ALA A 19 9.62 -13.73 -2.67
CA ALA A 19 9.85 -13.10 -3.95
C ALA A 19 8.75 -12.06 -4.21
N THR A 20 8.93 -10.85 -3.71
CA THR A 20 8.37 -9.66 -4.34
C THR A 20 9.50 -9.06 -5.14
N ALA A 21 9.46 -9.24 -6.46
CA ALA A 21 10.32 -8.53 -7.39
C ALA A 21 10.16 -7.03 -7.15
N VAL A 22 11.11 -6.44 -6.41
CA VAL A 22 11.27 -4.99 -6.32
C VAL A 22 11.95 -4.59 -7.62
N PRO A 23 11.35 -3.75 -8.48
CA PRO A 23 12.10 -3.21 -9.60
C PRO A 23 13.24 -2.38 -9.02
N ALA A 24 14.47 -2.70 -9.43
CA ALA A 24 15.62 -1.84 -9.21
C ALA A 24 15.34 -0.52 -9.94
N VAL A 25 14.89 0.50 -9.19
CA VAL A 25 14.78 1.87 -9.70
C VAL A 25 16.14 2.52 -9.44
N ASP A 26 16.92 2.54 -10.51
CA ASP A 26 18.04 3.43 -10.69
C ASP A 26 17.57 4.89 -10.77
N GLU A 27 18.41 5.79 -10.27
CA GLU A 27 18.44 7.25 -10.53
C GLU A 27 17.39 8.21 -9.89
N THR A 28 17.58 8.46 -8.59
CA THR A 28 17.82 9.79 -7.97
C THR A 28 16.96 11.06 -8.26
N ALA A 29 15.84 11.03 -8.99
CA ALA A 29 15.03 12.26 -9.20
C ALA A 29 13.50 12.13 -8.99
N ASP A 30 12.92 10.93 -9.02
CA ASP A 30 11.45 10.76 -8.89
C ASP A 30 10.95 10.55 -7.45
N ALA A 31 11.85 10.53 -6.46
CA ALA A 31 11.54 10.12 -5.09
C ALA A 31 10.92 11.22 -4.19
N ILE A 32 10.77 12.47 -4.66
CA ILE A 32 10.28 13.59 -3.82
C ILE A 32 8.76 13.82 -3.97
N VAL A 33 8.10 13.20 -4.95
CA VAL A 33 6.64 13.23 -5.07
C VAL A 33 6.10 11.80 -5.19
N LYS A 34 6.32 10.98 -4.16
CA LYS A 34 5.31 9.96 -3.83
C LYS A 34 4.02 10.75 -3.65
N ARG A 35 3.13 10.76 -4.65
CA ARG A 35 1.79 11.33 -4.54
C ARG A 35 1.26 10.91 -3.19
N ALA A 36 1.04 11.90 -2.31
CA ALA A 36 0.65 11.67 -0.93
C ALA A 36 -0.76 11.08 -0.95
N CYS A 37 -0.81 9.79 -1.24
CA CYS A 37 -2.04 9.07 -1.38
C CYS A 37 -2.56 8.87 0.04
N GLN A 38 -3.73 9.43 0.29
CA GLN A 38 -4.34 9.45 1.60
C GLN A 38 -5.36 8.32 1.64
N PRO A 39 -5.18 7.32 2.53
CA PRO A 39 -6.14 6.23 2.66
C PRO A 39 -7.49 6.78 3.08
N ALA A 40 -8.52 6.29 2.42
CA ALA A 40 -9.88 6.74 2.54
C ALA A 40 -10.84 5.55 2.56
N CYS A 41 -11.91 5.72 3.30
CA CYS A 41 -13.06 4.83 3.27
C CYS A 41 -14.24 5.60 2.71
N CYS A 42 -14.69 5.22 1.51
CA CYS A 42 -15.75 5.91 0.78
C CYS A 42 -16.94 4.98 0.57
N ASP A 43 -18.16 5.50 0.61
CA ASP A 43 -19.35 4.70 0.29
C ASP A 43 -19.38 4.25 -1.18
N LEU A 44 -18.83 5.08 -2.07
CA LEU A 44 -18.76 4.79 -3.50
C LEU A 44 -17.70 5.65 -4.21
N LEU A 45 -17.24 5.14 -5.36
CA LEU A 45 -16.36 5.85 -6.28
C LEU A 45 -17.12 6.11 -7.59
N VAL A 46 -17.09 7.36 -8.07
CA VAL A 46 -17.70 7.78 -9.33
C VAL A 46 -16.63 8.24 -10.31
N GLN A 47 -16.80 7.95 -11.59
CA GLN A 47 -15.91 8.50 -12.62
C GLN A 47 -16.20 9.98 -12.81
N SER A 48 -15.17 10.80 -12.62
CA SER A 48 -15.19 12.24 -12.87
C SER A 48 -15.05 12.56 -14.35
N HIS A 49 -15.31 13.81 -14.73
CA HIS A 49 -15.26 14.26 -16.12
C HIS A 49 -13.86 14.13 -16.75
N ASP A 50 -12.81 14.27 -15.94
CA ASP A 50 -11.42 14.10 -16.33
C ASP A 50 -10.96 12.63 -16.35
N GLY A 51 -11.86 11.67 -16.11
CA GLY A 51 -11.60 10.23 -16.16
C GLY A 51 -10.96 9.66 -14.89
N THR A 52 -10.72 10.48 -13.88
CA THR A 52 -10.31 10.02 -12.54
C THR A 52 -11.52 9.55 -11.73
N LEU A 53 -11.30 8.90 -10.59
CA LEU A 53 -12.39 8.53 -9.68
C LEU A 53 -12.51 9.56 -8.56
N ASP A 54 -13.71 10.04 -8.31
CA ASP A 54 -14.04 10.83 -7.14
C ASP A 54 -14.77 9.95 -6.12
N GLY A 55 -14.36 10.04 -4.86
CA GLY A 55 -15.01 9.36 -3.77
C GLY A 55 -16.11 10.23 -3.14
N VAL A 56 -17.24 9.62 -2.83
CA VAL A 56 -18.40 10.25 -2.18
C VAL A 56 -18.56 9.68 -0.77
N GLN A 57 -18.85 10.55 0.20
CA GLN A 57 -18.94 10.18 1.63
C GLN A 57 -17.70 9.41 2.10
N CYS A 58 -16.55 10.05 1.92
CA CYS A 58 -15.25 9.55 2.30
C CYS A 58 -14.82 10.07 3.68
N GLU A 59 -14.35 9.15 4.50
CA GLU A 59 -13.64 9.42 5.74
C GLU A 59 -12.15 9.12 5.58
N ARG A 60 -11.30 9.90 6.25
CA ARG A 60 -9.86 9.63 6.25
C ARG A 60 -9.56 8.43 7.15
N GLY A 61 -8.75 7.50 6.65
CA GLY A 61 -8.17 6.42 7.44
C GLY A 61 -8.50 5.01 6.93
N GLY A 62 -7.84 4.03 7.56
CA GLY A 62 -8.10 2.59 7.40
C GLY A 62 -7.31 1.91 6.29
N ILE A 63 -6.62 0.81 6.61
CA ILE A 63 -6.27 -0.24 5.62
C ILE A 63 -7.53 -1.07 5.31
N ASP A 64 -8.45 -1.13 6.29
CA ASP A 64 -9.73 -1.82 6.20
C ASP A 64 -10.84 -0.88 6.67
N CYS A 65 -11.85 -0.69 5.82
CA CYS A 65 -12.98 0.16 6.15
C CYS A 65 -13.90 -0.54 7.16
N PRO A 66 -14.23 0.13 8.28
CA PRO A 66 -14.87 -0.52 9.43
C PRO A 66 -16.35 -0.84 9.19
N PHE A 67 -16.98 -0.25 8.17
CA PHE A 67 -18.39 -0.45 7.84
C PHE A 67 -18.57 -1.36 6.62
N SER A 68 -19.45 -2.34 6.75
CA SER A 68 -19.83 -3.22 5.64
C SER A 68 -20.47 -2.39 4.52
N GLY A 69 -19.82 -2.36 3.36
CA GLY A 69 -20.28 -1.61 2.17
C GLY A 69 -19.40 -0.41 1.80
N GLN A 70 -18.45 -0.02 2.63
CA GLN A 70 -17.46 0.99 2.25
C GLN A 70 -16.34 0.38 1.42
N LEU A 71 -15.84 1.18 0.48
CA LEU A 71 -14.71 0.88 -0.37
C LEU A 71 -13.44 1.45 0.27
N THR A 72 -12.46 0.58 0.51
CA THR A 72 -11.10 1.01 0.75
C THR A 72 -10.57 1.64 -0.52
N ALA A 73 -10.16 2.90 -0.42
CA ALA A 73 -9.61 3.65 -1.52
C ALA A 73 -8.42 4.50 -1.06
N CYS A 74 -7.67 5.01 -2.02
CA CYS A 74 -6.54 5.89 -1.79
C CYS A 74 -6.70 7.12 -2.69
N CYS A 75 -6.79 8.31 -2.09
CA CYS A 75 -7.16 9.53 -2.79
C CYS A 75 -6.07 10.61 -2.68
N GLU A 76 -5.93 11.47 -3.70
CA GLU A 76 -4.92 12.54 -3.69
C GLU A 76 -5.32 13.74 -2.82
N SER A 77 -6.63 13.99 -2.68
CA SER A 77 -7.12 15.13 -1.90
C SER A 77 -8.53 14.92 -1.38
N PHE A 78 -8.86 15.63 -0.30
CA PHE A 78 -10.21 15.69 0.27
C PHE A 78 -10.74 17.11 0.21
N THR A 79 -12.01 17.21 -0.16
CA THR A 79 -12.80 18.42 -0.05
C THR A 79 -13.53 18.43 1.29
N LEU A 80 -13.79 19.62 1.85
CA LEU A 80 -14.39 19.84 3.18
C LEU A 80 -15.74 19.15 3.42
N SER A 81 -16.37 18.61 2.36
CA SER A 81 -17.73 18.09 2.38
C SER A 81 -17.84 16.56 2.42
N THR A 82 -16.78 15.82 2.77
CA THR A 82 -16.69 14.34 2.68
C THR A 82 -16.47 13.79 1.26
N ASN A 83 -16.07 14.62 0.31
CA ASN A 83 -15.70 14.13 -1.03
C ASN A 83 -14.19 14.02 -1.13
N ALA A 84 -13.72 13.02 -1.84
CA ALA A 84 -12.31 12.85 -2.16
C ALA A 84 -12.11 12.84 -3.67
N HIS A 85 -10.97 13.35 -4.13
CA HIS A 85 -10.65 13.45 -5.55
C HIS A 85 -9.49 12.56 -5.92
N LYS A 86 -9.53 12.04 -7.15
CA LYS A 86 -8.50 11.16 -7.74
C LYS A 86 -8.19 9.96 -6.85
N CYS A 87 -9.23 9.21 -6.56
CA CYS A 87 -9.20 7.98 -5.79
C CYS A 87 -8.84 6.76 -6.66
N THR A 88 -8.27 5.76 -6.02
CA THR A 88 -8.05 4.41 -6.57
C THR A 88 -8.41 3.37 -5.52
N LEU A 89 -8.87 2.18 -5.93
CA LEU A 89 -9.06 1.04 -5.03
C LEU A 89 -7.72 0.41 -4.63
#